data_AF-A0A5M8QLJ6-F1
#
_entry.id   AF-A0A5M8QLJ6-F1
#
_cell.length_a   1.000
_cell.length_b   1.000
_cell.length_c   1.000
_cell.angle_alpha   90.00
_cell.angle_beta   90.00
_cell.angle_gamma   90.00
#
_symmetry.space_group_name_H-M   'P 1'
#
loop_
_entity.id
_entity.type
_entity.pdbx_description
1 polymer ?
#
loop_
_entity_poly.entity_id
_entity_poly.type
_entity_poly.pdbx_seq_one_letter_code
_entity_poly.pdbx_strand_id
1 'polypeptide(L)'
;MAPIKILVIIGSLLWVTFLGIVLYNTYAYASPFFWFSIATHAVTLTIVTGIYIYQVILIYQTDLSEALLKTQYRLAYLKSSTLWIYKLMFLHAPVWTTFSIQQKMFSNPAWLTAQVIVTFIFLAVAFWLFCNIKYENRNKKWFQFIFSGKDWYFVIKSIEMLKQVKGYRNAIPDPA
;
A
#
# COMPACT_ATOMS: atom_id res chain seq x y z
N MET A 1 -7.10 -13.23 11.68
CA MET A 1 -7.00 -12.18 10.64
C MET A 1 -7.52 -10.82 11.11
N ALA A 2 -8.69 -10.75 11.77
CA ALA A 2 -9.19 -9.49 12.36
C ALA A 2 -8.31 -8.89 13.48
N PRO A 3 -7.83 -9.65 14.51
CA PRO A 3 -7.11 -9.05 15.63
C PRO A 3 -5.77 -8.42 15.23
N ILE A 4 -5.00 -9.06 14.33
CA ILE A 4 -3.76 -8.48 13.79
C ILE A 4 -4.04 -7.19 13.02
N LYS A 5 -5.11 -7.13 12.22
CA LYS A 5 -5.48 -5.92 11.49
C LYS A 5 -5.90 -4.79 12.43
N ILE A 6 -6.63 -5.10 13.50
CA ILE A 6 -7.00 -4.13 14.53
C ILE A 6 -5.75 -3.59 15.23
N LEU A 7 -4.78 -4.44 15.58
CA LEU A 7 -3.50 -4.00 16.14
C LEU A 7 -2.73 -3.09 15.18
N VAL A 8 -2.68 -3.43 13.89
CA VAL A 8 -2.07 -2.59 12.85
C VAL A 8 -2.79 -1.23 12.75
N ILE A 9 -4.12 -1.21 12.79
CA ILE A 9 -4.90 0.03 12.75
C ILE A 9 -4.58 0.89 13.97
N ILE A 10 -4.65 0.34 15.19
CA ILE A 10 -4.34 1.08 16.43
C ILE A 10 -2.92 1.62 16.39
N GLY A 11 -1.94 0.78 16.07
CA GLY A 11 -0.54 1.20 15.96
C GLY A 11 -0.34 2.29 14.91
N SER A 12 -1.01 2.16 13.75
CA SER A 12 -0.93 3.16 12.68
C SER A 12 -1.57 4.49 13.08
N LEU A 13 -2.69 4.49 13.81
CA LEU A 13 -3.34 5.70 14.30
C LEU A 13 -2.45 6.43 15.32
N LEU A 14 -1.85 5.69 16.26
CA LEU A 14 -0.89 6.24 17.21
C LEU A 14 0.31 6.85 16.48
N TRP A 15 0.84 6.14 15.48
CA TRP A 15 1.98 6.62 14.70
C TRP A 15 1.64 7.85 13.86
N VAL A 16 0.51 7.88 13.14
CA VAL A 16 0.07 9.05 12.37
C VAL A 16 -0.13 10.25 13.29
N THR A 17 -0.70 10.05 14.48
CA THR A 17 -0.87 11.11 15.48
C THR A 17 0.48 11.65 15.94
N PHE A 18 1.44 10.77 16.23
CA PHE A 18 2.81 11.16 16.55
C PHE A 18 3.47 11.96 15.43
N LEU A 19 3.33 11.52 14.17
CA LEU A 19 3.85 12.27 13.01
C LEU A 19 3.20 13.65 12.89
N GLY A 20 1.91 13.77 13.18
CA GLY A 20 1.21 15.06 13.20
C GLY A 20 1.77 16.02 14.26
N ILE A 21 2.06 15.51 15.46
CA ILE A 21 2.72 16.27 16.53
C ILE A 21 4.11 16.73 16.09
N VAL A 22 4.90 15.86 15.44
CA VAL A 22 6.22 16.21 14.90
C VAL A 22 6.09 17.31 13.85
N LEU A 23 5.16 17.19 12.89
CA LEU A 23 4.95 18.20 11.85
C LEU A 23 4.57 19.56 12.42
N TYR A 24 3.70 19.59 13.44
CA TYR A 24 3.28 20.82 14.11
C TYR A 24 4.45 21.47 14.85
N ASN A 25 5.17 20.71 15.67
CA ASN A 25 6.26 21.24 16.49
C ASN A 25 7.51 21.61 15.69
N THR A 26 7.71 21.01 14.51
CA THR A 26 8.90 21.27 13.68
C THR A 26 8.65 22.24 12.54
N TYR A 27 7.40 22.71 12.35
CA TYR A 27 7.01 23.58 11.23
C TYR A 27 7.91 24.82 11.07
N ALA A 28 8.32 25.44 12.19
CA ALA A 28 9.07 26.70 12.16
C ALA A 28 10.58 26.54 11.84
N TYR A 29 11.17 25.35 12.03
CA TYR A 29 12.63 25.16 11.95
C TYR A 29 13.07 23.93 11.15
N ALA A 30 12.16 23.03 10.79
CA ALA A 30 12.49 21.90 9.92
C ALA A 30 12.87 22.36 8.52
N SER A 31 13.74 21.59 7.87
CA SER A 31 13.97 21.77 6.44
C SER A 31 12.68 21.46 5.65
N PRO A 32 12.43 22.14 4.52
CA PRO A 32 11.29 21.84 3.66
C PRO A 32 11.26 20.37 3.21
N PHE A 33 12.43 19.77 2.97
CA PHE A 33 12.57 18.37 2.59
C PHE A 33 12.13 17.41 3.69
N PHE A 34 12.52 17.67 4.95
CA PHE A 34 12.07 16.89 6.09
C PHE A 34 10.55 16.99 6.24
N TRP A 35 10.02 18.21 6.21
CA TRP A 35 8.60 18.46 6.42
C TRP A 35 7.74 17.79 5.33
N PHE A 36 8.11 17.97 4.05
CA PHE A 36 7.39 17.34 2.94
C PHE A 36 7.46 15.81 2.98
N SER A 37 8.60 15.25 3.38
CA SER A 37 8.76 13.81 3.51
C SER A 37 7.85 13.24 4.61
N ILE A 38 7.86 13.84 5.81
CA ILE A 38 7.00 13.39 6.91
C ILE A 38 5.51 13.61 6.58
N ALA A 39 5.15 14.71 5.93
CA ALA A 39 3.78 14.95 5.50
C ALA A 39 3.31 13.89 4.50
N THR A 40 4.12 13.59 3.47
CA THR A 40 3.82 12.54 2.49
C THR A 40 3.73 11.16 3.14
N HIS A 41 4.59 10.88 4.13
CA HIS A 41 4.54 9.65 4.93
C HIS A 41 3.23 9.53 5.69
N ALA A 42 2.85 10.58 6.42
CA ALA A 42 1.62 10.62 7.21
C ALA A 42 0.39 10.40 6.32
N VAL A 43 0.28 11.13 5.19
CA VAL A 43 -0.82 11.00 4.23
C VAL A 43 -0.91 9.57 3.67
N THR A 44 0.21 9.02 3.22
CA THR A 44 0.25 7.66 2.65
C THR A 44 -0.18 6.62 3.68
N LEU A 45 0.30 6.77 4.93
CA LEU A 45 -0.05 5.86 6.01
C LEU A 45 -1.53 5.97 6.37
N THR A 46 -2.10 7.19 6.43
CA THR A 46 -3.53 7.39 6.65
C THR A 46 -4.38 6.69 5.58
N ILE A 47 -4.00 6.79 4.30
CA ILE A 47 -4.71 6.09 3.21
C ILE A 47 -4.65 4.57 3.41
N VAL A 48 -3.46 4.03 3.72
CA VAL A 48 -3.29 2.59 3.97
C VAL A 48 -4.10 2.12 5.19
N THR A 49 -4.10 2.89 6.28
CA THR A 49 -4.93 2.63 7.46
C THR A 49 -6.41 2.64 7.10
N GLY A 50 -6.87 3.56 6.27
CA GLY A 50 -8.25 3.58 5.75
C GLY A 50 -8.62 2.28 5.01
N ILE A 51 -7.72 1.75 4.19
CA ILE A 51 -7.92 0.46 3.51
C ILE A 51 -7.98 -0.69 4.53
N TYR A 52 -7.14 -0.68 5.58
CA TYR A 52 -7.21 -1.68 6.64
C TYR A 52 -8.53 -1.61 7.42
N ILE A 53 -9.03 -0.41 7.75
CA ILE A 53 -10.33 -0.20 8.38
C ILE A 53 -11.44 -0.78 7.50
N TYR A 54 -11.45 -0.45 6.21
CA TYR A 54 -12.39 -1.01 5.24
C TYR A 54 -12.37 -2.55 5.22
N GLN A 55 -11.17 -3.14 5.22
CA GLN A 55 -11.03 -4.60 5.29
C GLN A 55 -11.59 -5.18 6.59
N VAL A 56 -11.41 -4.52 7.73
CA VAL A 56 -11.96 -4.99 9.01
C VAL A 56 -13.48 -4.90 9.02
N ILE A 57 -14.05 -3.80 8.54
CA ILE A 57 -15.52 -3.63 8.39
C ILE A 57 -16.07 -4.76 7.52
N LEU A 58 -15.44 -5.05 6.38
CA LEU A 58 -15.88 -6.12 5.48
C LEU A 58 -15.80 -7.51 6.13
N ILE A 59 -14.82 -7.76 7.00
CA ILE A 59 -14.74 -9.01 7.76
C ILE A 59 -15.93 -9.15 8.71
N TYR A 60 -16.27 -8.09 9.46
CA TYR A 60 -17.35 -8.14 10.44
C TYR A 60 -18.75 -8.14 9.80
N GLN A 61 -18.91 -7.53 8.63
CA GLN A 61 -20.16 -7.56 7.86
C GLN A 61 -20.38 -8.88 7.09
N THR A 62 -19.38 -9.75 7.02
CA THR A 62 -19.53 -11.04 6.35
C THR A 62 -20.20 -12.02 7.31
N ASP A 63 -21.50 -12.21 7.13
CA ASP A 63 -22.27 -13.23 7.84
C ASP A 63 -21.99 -14.61 7.22
N LEU A 64 -21.58 -15.57 8.05
CA LEU A 64 -21.28 -16.94 7.62
C LEU A 64 -22.55 -17.74 7.28
N SER A 65 -23.74 -17.21 7.61
CA SER A 65 -25.03 -17.79 7.23
C SER A 65 -25.50 -17.39 5.82
N GLU A 66 -24.83 -16.41 5.18
CA GLU A 66 -25.11 -16.05 3.78
C GLU A 66 -24.67 -17.15 2.81
N ALA A 67 -25.29 -17.18 1.63
CA ALA A 67 -24.92 -18.09 0.55
C ALA A 67 -23.40 -18.10 0.32
N LEU A 68 -22.80 -19.28 0.30
CA LEU A 68 -21.35 -19.53 0.23
C LEU A 68 -20.63 -18.65 -0.82
N LEU A 69 -21.25 -18.46 -1.99
CA LEU A 69 -20.74 -17.62 -3.07
C LEU A 69 -20.53 -16.15 -2.68
N LYS A 70 -21.44 -15.58 -1.89
CA LYS A 70 -21.38 -14.17 -1.45
C LYS A 70 -20.24 -13.98 -0.44
N THR A 71 -20.09 -14.91 0.48
CA THR A 71 -18.98 -14.96 1.46
C THR A 71 -17.64 -15.11 0.76
N GLN A 72 -17.52 -16.05 -0.19
CA GLN A 72 -16.29 -16.24 -0.95
C GLN A 72 -15.93 -15.02 -1.80
N TYR A 73 -16.91 -14.36 -2.43
CA TYR A 73 -16.69 -13.13 -3.18
C TYR A 73 -16.13 -12.00 -2.30
N ARG A 74 -16.71 -11.79 -1.11
CA ARG A 74 -16.25 -10.77 -0.14
C ARG A 74 -14.83 -11.06 0.35
N LEU A 75 -14.53 -12.31 0.70
CA LEU A 75 -13.19 -12.73 1.11
C LEU A 75 -12.17 -12.55 0.00
N ALA A 76 -12.55 -12.88 -1.23
CA ALA A 76 -11.68 -12.75 -2.38
C ALA A 76 -11.40 -11.26 -2.70
N TYR A 77 -12.42 -10.41 -2.60
CA TYR A 77 -12.31 -8.96 -2.73
C TYR A 77 -11.38 -8.37 -1.66
N LEU A 78 -11.56 -8.79 -0.41
CA LEU A 78 -10.73 -8.38 0.71
C LEU A 78 -9.25 -8.73 0.49
N LYS A 79 -8.95 -9.96 0.06
CA LYS A 79 -7.58 -10.39 -0.26
C LYS A 79 -7.01 -9.63 -1.46
N SER A 80 -7.83 -9.31 -2.46
CA SER A 80 -7.39 -8.51 -3.61
C SER A 80 -7.01 -7.06 -3.22
N SER A 81 -7.72 -6.46 -2.26
CA SER A 81 -7.40 -5.11 -1.77
C SER A 81 -6.04 -5.04 -1.05
N THR A 82 -5.49 -6.17 -0.61
CA THR A 82 -4.13 -6.23 -0.06
C THR A 82 -3.07 -5.87 -1.11
N LEU A 83 -3.29 -6.19 -2.39
CA LEU A 83 -2.38 -5.82 -3.47
C LEU A 83 -2.27 -4.28 -3.61
N TRP A 84 -3.37 -3.56 -3.37
CA TRP A 84 -3.35 -2.09 -3.34
C TRP A 84 -2.53 -1.52 -2.18
N ILE A 85 -2.57 -2.16 -1.01
CA ILE A 85 -1.73 -1.76 0.13
C ILE A 85 -0.24 -1.86 -0.26
N TYR A 86 0.18 -2.99 -0.84
CA TYR A 86 1.57 -3.17 -1.27
C TYR A 86 2.00 -2.12 -2.30
N LYS A 87 1.15 -1.82 -3.29
CA LYS A 87 1.41 -0.75 -4.28
C LYS A 87 1.67 0.61 -3.61
N LEU A 88 0.83 1.00 -2.67
CA LEU A 88 0.98 2.26 -1.95
C LEU A 88 2.21 2.26 -1.05
N MET A 89 2.54 1.13 -0.42
CA MET A 89 3.73 1.00 0.43
C MET A 89 5.03 1.11 -0.36
N PHE A 90 5.09 0.63 -1.61
CA PHE A 90 6.26 0.86 -2.47
C PHE A 90 6.44 2.33 -2.86
N LEU A 91 5.34 3.10 -2.96
CA LEU A 91 5.41 4.54 -3.21
C LEU A 91 6.08 5.32 -2.06
N HIS A 92 6.23 4.67 -0.91
CA HIS A 92 6.91 5.21 0.24
C HIS A 92 8.45 5.23 0.13
N ALA A 93 9.01 4.44 -0.78
CA ALA A 93 10.45 4.29 -0.94
C ALA A 93 11.19 5.62 -1.20
N PRO A 94 10.76 6.50 -2.13
CA PRO A 94 11.40 7.80 -2.35
C PRO A 94 11.31 8.73 -1.14
N VAL A 95 10.26 8.63 -0.31
CA VAL A 95 10.06 9.48 0.89
C VAL A 95 11.22 9.30 1.88
N TRP A 96 11.72 8.08 2.03
CA TRP A 96 12.87 7.79 2.89
C TRP A 96 14.16 8.41 2.35
N THR A 97 14.30 8.53 1.03
CA THR A 97 15.48 9.15 0.43
C THR A 97 15.45 10.68 0.50
N THR A 98 14.26 11.29 0.42
CA THR A 98 14.10 12.74 0.56
C THR A 98 14.22 13.19 2.01
N PHE A 99 13.84 12.34 2.96
CA PHE A 99 13.98 12.59 4.40
C PHE A 99 15.43 12.86 4.81
N SER A 100 16.40 12.22 4.15
CA SER A 100 17.82 12.36 4.46
C SER A 100 18.48 13.63 3.88
N ILE A 101 17.77 14.40 3.06
CA ILE A 101 18.33 15.61 2.42
C ILE A 101 18.46 16.71 3.46
N GLN A 102 19.71 17.01 3.83
CA GLN A 102 20.05 18.09 4.75
C GLN A 102 20.48 19.35 4.00
N GLN A 103 20.20 20.53 4.54
CA GLN A 103 20.61 21.80 3.91
C GLN A 103 22.14 21.91 3.74
N LYS A 104 22.92 21.30 4.64
CA LYS A 104 24.40 21.27 4.54
C LYS A 104 24.91 20.52 3.30
N MET A 105 24.09 19.67 2.69
CA MET A 105 24.46 18.95 1.46
C MET A 105 24.56 19.89 0.25
N PHE A 106 23.88 21.05 0.27
CA PHE A 106 24.00 22.04 -0.81
C PHE A 106 25.38 22.69 -0.88
N SER A 107 26.16 22.63 0.19
CA SER A 107 27.56 23.10 0.21
C SER A 107 28.52 22.14 -0.50
N ASN A 108 28.12 20.89 -0.76
CA ASN A 108 28.94 19.92 -1.47
C ASN A 108 28.18 19.38 -2.71
N PRO A 109 28.49 19.89 -3.92
CA PRO A 109 27.75 19.53 -5.12
C PRO A 109 27.86 18.04 -5.48
N ALA A 110 28.98 17.38 -5.15
CA ALA A 110 29.16 15.95 -5.42
C ALA A 110 28.20 15.09 -4.58
N TRP A 111 28.05 15.42 -3.29
CA TRP A 111 27.15 14.70 -2.39
C TRP A 111 25.67 14.94 -2.74
N LEU A 112 25.31 16.17 -3.09
CA LEU A 112 23.97 16.49 -3.56
C LEU A 112 23.62 15.69 -4.83
N THR A 113 24.53 15.63 -5.79
CA THR A 113 24.33 14.90 -7.05
C THR A 113 24.10 13.41 -6.79
N ALA A 114 24.92 12.80 -5.92
CA ALA A 114 24.75 11.40 -5.54
C ALA A 114 23.37 11.16 -4.89
N GLN A 115 22.95 12.02 -3.97
CA GLN A 115 21.66 11.90 -3.29
C GLN A 115 20.48 12.02 -4.27
N VAL A 116 20.53 12.98 -5.21
CA VAL A 116 19.49 13.16 -6.23
C VAL A 116 19.39 11.93 -7.13
N ILE A 117 20.52 11.34 -7.54
CA ILE A 117 20.54 10.12 -8.34
C ILE A 117 19.88 8.96 -7.56
N VAL A 118 20.23 8.79 -6.29
CA VAL A 118 19.63 7.74 -5.44
C VAL A 118 18.13 7.96 -5.30
N THR A 119 17.68 9.17 -4.99
CA THR A 119 16.25 9.49 -4.90
C THR A 119 15.52 9.22 -6.21
N PHE A 120 16.12 9.57 -7.36
CA PHE A 120 15.53 9.34 -8.66
C PHE A 120 15.41 7.84 -8.99
N ILE A 121 16.43 7.05 -8.65
CA ILE A 121 16.36 5.58 -8.79
C ILE A 121 15.22 5.01 -7.95
N PHE A 122 15.11 5.42 -6.69
CA PHE A 122 14.03 4.96 -5.81
C PHE A 122 12.65 5.39 -6.31
N LEU A 123 12.52 6.61 -6.83
CA LEU A 123 11.29 7.10 -7.44
C LEU A 123 10.92 6.28 -8.68
N ALA A 124 11.88 6.05 -9.58
CA ALA A 124 11.67 5.27 -10.80
C ALA A 124 11.27 3.83 -10.48
N VAL A 125 11.95 3.18 -9.53
CA VAL A 125 11.63 1.82 -9.07
C VAL A 125 10.25 1.78 -8.39
N ALA A 126 9.96 2.73 -7.50
CA ALA A 126 8.66 2.80 -6.82
C ALA A 126 7.51 3.00 -7.81
N PHE A 127 7.67 3.91 -8.78
CA PHE A 127 6.69 4.15 -9.82
C PHE A 127 6.53 2.94 -10.74
N TRP A 128 7.63 2.33 -11.16
CA TRP A 128 7.60 1.11 -11.97
C TRP A 128 6.87 -0.02 -11.25
N LEU A 129 7.16 -0.25 -9.96
CA LEU A 129 6.46 -1.22 -9.13
C LEU A 129 4.97 -0.88 -9.00
N PHE A 130 4.63 0.38 -8.72
CA PHE A 130 3.24 0.81 -8.63
C PHE A 130 2.45 0.51 -9.92
N CYS A 131 3.05 0.73 -11.10
CA CYS A 131 2.40 0.43 -12.38
C CYS A 131 2.41 -1.07 -12.74
N ASN A 132 3.44 -1.81 -12.35
CA ASN A 132 3.64 -3.21 -12.76
C ASN A 132 3.14 -4.25 -11.76
N ILE A 133 2.84 -3.88 -10.51
CA ILE A 133 2.18 -4.77 -9.55
C ILE A 133 0.71 -4.92 -9.97
N LYS A 134 0.49 -5.88 -10.86
CA LYS A 134 -0.81 -6.30 -11.38
C LYS A 134 -0.87 -7.82 -11.46
N TYR A 135 -2.08 -8.38 -11.42
CA TYR A 135 -2.29 -9.83 -11.46
C TYR A 135 -1.76 -10.47 -12.76
N GLU A 136 -1.76 -9.73 -13.86
CA GLU A 136 -1.24 -10.18 -15.16
C GLU A 136 0.26 -10.49 -15.09
N ASN A 137 1.01 -9.78 -14.25
CA ASN A 137 2.45 -9.96 -14.09
C ASN A 137 2.83 -11.05 -13.07
N ARG A 138 1.86 -11.80 -12.51
CA ARG A 138 2.08 -12.77 -11.43
C ARG A 138 3.09 -13.87 -11.73
N ASN A 139 3.25 -14.22 -13.01
CA ASN A 139 4.16 -15.27 -13.46
C ASN A 139 5.58 -14.76 -13.76
N LYS A 140 5.85 -13.45 -13.62
CA LYS A 140 7.20 -12.92 -13.85
C LYS A 140 8.11 -13.21 -12.66
N LYS A 141 9.38 -13.54 -12.93
CA LYS A 141 10.38 -13.88 -11.90
C LYS A 141 10.54 -12.79 -10.84
N TRP A 142 10.62 -11.51 -11.24
CA TRP A 142 10.74 -10.39 -10.30
C TRP A 142 9.53 -10.27 -9.36
N PHE A 143 8.33 -10.58 -9.88
CA PHE A 143 7.10 -10.51 -9.11
C PHE A 143 7.04 -11.64 -8.09
N GLN A 144 7.41 -12.86 -8.49
CA GLN A 144 7.51 -13.99 -7.57
C GLN A 144 8.61 -13.78 -6.54
N PHE A 145 9.73 -13.17 -6.90
CA PHE A 145 10.80 -12.84 -5.97
C PHE A 145 10.30 -11.92 -4.84
N ILE A 146 9.63 -10.82 -5.20
CA ILE A 146 9.05 -9.87 -4.23
C ILE A 146 7.89 -10.49 -3.44
N PHE A 147 7.10 -11.36 -4.08
CA PHE A 147 5.86 -11.90 -3.54
C PHE A 147 5.87 -13.43 -3.42
N SER A 148 6.93 -14.01 -2.84
CA SER A 148 7.12 -15.48 -2.74
C SER A 148 6.47 -16.14 -1.52
N GLY A 149 5.82 -15.37 -0.64
CA GLY A 149 5.27 -15.87 0.63
C GLY A 149 3.95 -16.65 0.51
N LYS A 150 3.66 -17.51 1.50
CA LYS A 150 2.38 -18.26 1.60
C LYS A 150 1.16 -17.36 1.54
N ASP A 151 1.23 -16.16 2.12
CA ASP A 151 0.14 -15.19 2.07
C ASP A 151 -0.19 -14.73 0.65
N TRP A 152 0.82 -14.65 -0.22
CA TRP A 152 0.64 -14.21 -1.60
C TRP A 152 -0.09 -15.23 -2.47
N TYR A 153 0.20 -16.51 -2.27
CA TYR A 153 -0.52 -17.58 -2.94
C TYR A 153 -2.04 -17.46 -2.74
N PHE A 154 -2.48 -17.21 -1.50
CA PHE A 154 -3.90 -17.00 -1.20
C PHE A 154 -4.47 -15.72 -1.83
N VAL A 155 -3.68 -14.65 -1.93
CA VAL A 155 -4.08 -13.40 -2.60
C VAL A 155 -4.29 -13.62 -4.10
N ILE A 156 -3.35 -14.28 -4.77
CA ILE A 156 -3.44 -14.59 -6.20
C ILE A 156 -4.64 -15.48 -6.50
N LYS A 157 -4.85 -16.54 -5.72
CA LYS A 157 -6.01 -17.43 -5.86
C LYS A 157 -7.34 -16.68 -5.67
N SER A 158 -7.37 -15.74 -4.72
CA SER A 158 -8.54 -14.89 -4.50
C SER A 158 -8.85 -13.98 -5.70
N ILE A 159 -7.83 -13.36 -6.29
CA ILE A 159 -8.01 -12.51 -7.48
C ILE A 159 -8.52 -13.33 -8.67
N GLU A 160 -8.00 -14.54 -8.85
CA GLU A 160 -8.44 -15.46 -9.89
C GLU A 160 -9.92 -15.82 -9.73
N MET A 161 -10.34 -16.17 -8.51
CA MET A 161 -11.72 -16.46 -8.19
C MET A 161 -12.65 -15.26 -8.50
N LEU A 162 -12.26 -14.04 -8.10
CA LEU A 162 -13.04 -12.83 -8.43
C LEU A 162 -13.20 -12.65 -9.93
N LYS A 163 -12.14 -12.90 -10.70
CA LYS A 163 -12.16 -12.77 -12.15
C LYS A 163 -13.13 -13.79 -12.78
N GLN A 164 -13.15 -15.02 -12.28
CA GLN A 164 -14.09 -16.05 -12.71
C GLN A 164 -15.54 -15.68 -12.38
N VAL A 165 -15.83 -15.26 -11.14
CA VAL A 165 -17.18 -14.86 -10.72
C VAL A 165 -17.71 -13.68 -11.55
N LYS A 166 -16.85 -12.69 -11.83
CA LYS A 166 -17.19 -11.57 -12.73
C LYS A 166 -17.41 -12.04 -14.17
N GLY A 167 -16.61 -12.97 -14.65
CA GLY A 167 -16.76 -13.57 -15.98
C GLY A 167 -18.11 -14.28 -16.15
N TYR A 168 -18.50 -15.11 -15.17
CA TYR A 168 -19.80 -15.80 -15.19
C TYR A 168 -20.97 -14.83 -15.11
N ARG A 169 -20.90 -13.81 -14.24
CA ARG A 169 -21.96 -12.79 -14.15
C ARG A 169 -22.16 -12.02 -15.46
N ASN A 170 -21.09 -11.71 -16.18
CA ASN A 170 -21.16 -10.99 -17.45
C ASN A 170 -21.57 -11.88 -18.64
N ALA A 171 -21.43 -13.20 -18.51
CA ALA A 171 -21.81 -14.17 -19.54
C ALA A 171 -23.28 -14.60 -19.47
N ILE A 172 -23.98 -14.29 -18.36
CA ILE A 172 -25.42 -14.49 -18.21
C ILE A 172 -26.10 -13.22 -18.73
N PRO A 173 -26.87 -13.26 -19.84
CA PRO A 173 -27.67 -12.13 -20.28
C PRO A 173 -28.70 -11.81 -19.20
N ASP A 174 -28.94 -10.52 -18.95
CA ASP A 174 -30.00 -10.09 -18.05
C ASP A 174 -31.33 -10.73 -18.52
N PRO A 175 -32.08 -11.44 -17.65
CA PRO A 175 -33.40 -11.89 -18.03
C PRO A 175 -34.25 -10.64 -18.29
N ALA A 176 -34.59 -10.45 -19.57
CA ALA A 176 -35.50 -9.40 -20.04
C ALA A 176 -36.90 -9.55 -19.42
#